data_AF-A0A8H7QMY1-F1
#
_entry.id   AF-A0A8H7QMY1-F1
#
_cell.length_a   1.000
_cell.length_b   1.000
_cell.length_c   1.000
_cell.angle_alpha   90.00
_cell.angle_beta   90.00
_cell.angle_gamma   90.00
#
_symmetry.space_group_name_H-M   'P 1'
#
loop_
_entity.id
_entity.type
_entity.pdbx_description
1 polymer ?
#
loop_
_entity_poly.entity_id
_entity_poly.type
_entity_poly.pdbx_seq_one_letter_code
_entity_poly.pdbx_strand_id
1 'polypeptide(L)'
;MELSTAAPKAPKRQETLGPTSPIQDWEVERATILADRKDSREKAERLEKKLEIDRQTYEKNTASLLRENKLKETFLEKRIKDVQEQLMNELVQVQRNFDDERLSFQEQIRDLKSQHELALESEEKKYQRRLTSLQERLDAKDKEYAEIFEKERQNSTSDTSVEKEKIIESLNIQIAKNEEEMAKLRESNSESEDEDDGTTTESSIKQNETSSHEYHQLETLYKSLKTKLETTELALKEFKQQKQEYISQVEELQTNLSAAQQQKKRFEQTVSSQDAYIKELTEKFMSEAQRTEMTNQAQFQNLQSEHTELMRELREQHETEKEVWEIQQTALIDEIRRDLTFEKDEALRELSKEWKDKSEDLHASMSKDAMEIQAHWENKLEEAKSGSLLKISRLQGEIEVVKDRLGREISRRKHNQALLTEALDKNKLLDDSLKKYQTKCHDLSKQRTISEKEIQILKCQHRSSYKLAVDLLTVTSPNMIIDPRARLPDMLQSAVRDATLMRFHAETESDYQNSVFAVDVIPTYGF
;
A
#
# COMPACT_ATOMS: atom_id res chain seq x y z
N MET A 1 -15.39 -39.83 -18.66
CA MET A 1 -16.57 -40.58 -19.12
C MET A 1 -16.07 -41.80 -19.88
N GLU A 2 -16.34 -42.98 -19.34
CA GLU A 2 -15.95 -44.27 -19.90
C GLU A 2 -16.63 -44.50 -21.25
N LEU A 3 -15.83 -44.70 -22.30
CA LEU A 3 -16.30 -45.11 -23.61
C LEU A 3 -16.66 -46.60 -23.53
N SER A 4 -17.93 -46.91 -23.29
CA SER A 4 -18.48 -48.25 -23.48
C SER A 4 -18.55 -48.53 -24.99
N THR A 5 -17.49 -49.12 -25.54
CA THR A 5 -17.48 -49.72 -26.88
C THR A 5 -18.16 -51.10 -26.82
N ALA A 6 -19.49 -51.10 -26.73
CA ALA A 6 -20.27 -52.29 -27.00
C ALA A 6 -20.25 -52.55 -28.52
N ALA A 7 -19.41 -53.48 -28.96
CA ALA A 7 -19.46 -54.00 -30.32
C ALA A 7 -20.88 -54.53 -30.64
N PRO A 8 -21.44 -54.25 -31.83
CA PRO A 8 -22.76 -54.74 -32.19
C PRO A 8 -22.69 -56.26 -32.30
N LYS A 9 -23.45 -56.97 -31.46
CA LYS A 9 -23.61 -58.41 -31.58
C LYS A 9 -24.21 -58.70 -32.96
N ALA A 10 -23.44 -59.41 -33.80
CA ALA A 10 -23.93 -59.94 -35.05
C ALA A 10 -25.22 -60.75 -34.82
N PRO A 11 -26.24 -60.63 -35.69
CA PRO A 11 -27.47 -61.37 -35.54
C PRO A 11 -27.18 -62.87 -35.61
N LYS A 12 -27.64 -63.62 -34.61
CA LYS A 12 -27.51 -65.09 -34.56
C LYS A 12 -28.20 -65.67 -35.80
N ARG A 13 -27.41 -66.23 -36.72
CA ARG A 13 -27.89 -67.05 -37.84
C ARG A 13 -28.60 -68.28 -37.28
N GLN A 14 -29.88 -68.39 -37.55
CA GLN A 14 -30.65 -69.60 -37.31
C GLN A 14 -30.46 -70.50 -38.54
N GLU A 15 -29.60 -71.50 -38.43
CA GLU A 15 -29.40 -72.51 -39.47
C GLU A 15 -30.62 -73.41 -39.55
N THR A 16 -31.54 -73.10 -40.48
CA THR A 16 -32.58 -74.03 -40.90
C THR A 16 -32.59 -74.15 -42.42
N LEU A 17 -31.99 -75.25 -42.88
CA LEU A 17 -32.29 -76.06 -44.08
C LEU A 17 -32.27 -75.40 -45.48
N GLY A 18 -31.34 -75.88 -46.32
CA GLY A 18 -31.33 -75.77 -47.78
C GLY A 18 -30.19 -74.92 -48.35
N PRO A 19 -29.69 -75.19 -49.58
CA PRO A 19 -28.69 -74.33 -50.21
C PRO A 19 -29.36 -72.99 -50.52
N THR A 20 -29.13 -71.98 -49.68
CA THR A 20 -29.60 -70.62 -49.92
C THR A 20 -28.93 -70.13 -51.19
N SER A 21 -29.74 -69.83 -52.21
CA SER A 21 -29.24 -69.25 -53.46
C SER A 21 -28.42 -68.00 -53.15
N PRO A 22 -27.27 -67.76 -53.83
CA PRO A 22 -26.43 -66.56 -53.65
C PRO A 22 -27.19 -65.21 -53.68
N ILE A 23 -28.39 -65.21 -54.28
CA ILE A 23 -29.30 -64.08 -54.33
C ILE A 23 -29.82 -63.66 -52.93
N GLN A 24 -30.15 -64.62 -52.05
CA GLN A 24 -30.66 -64.31 -50.70
C GLN A 24 -29.58 -63.78 -49.77
N ASP A 25 -28.34 -64.29 -49.86
CA ASP A 25 -27.22 -63.76 -49.08
C ASP A 25 -26.87 -62.32 -49.51
N TRP A 26 -26.93 -62.03 -50.81
CA TRP A 26 -26.72 -60.67 -51.33
C TRP A 26 -27.81 -59.68 -50.91
N GLU A 27 -29.07 -60.13 -50.80
CA GLU A 27 -30.18 -59.30 -50.30
C GLU A 27 -30.02 -58.94 -48.81
N VAL A 28 -29.58 -59.90 -47.98
CA VAL A 28 -29.30 -59.68 -46.56
C VAL A 28 -28.09 -58.76 -46.37
N GLU A 29 -27.02 -58.97 -47.14
CA GLU A 29 -25.84 -58.11 -47.12
C GLU A 29 -26.19 -56.69 -47.56
N ARG A 30 -26.97 -56.53 -48.64
CA ARG A 30 -27.47 -55.24 -49.11
C ARG A 30 -28.36 -54.54 -48.07
N ALA A 31 -29.23 -55.28 -47.38
CA ALA A 31 -30.05 -54.73 -46.30
C ALA A 31 -29.20 -54.26 -45.11
N THR A 32 -28.16 -55.02 -44.76
CA THR A 32 -27.21 -54.67 -43.70
C THR A 32 -26.42 -53.42 -44.06
N ILE A 33 -25.87 -53.33 -45.29
CA ILE A 33 -25.15 -52.15 -45.77
C ILE A 33 -26.05 -50.91 -45.80
N LEU A 34 -27.33 -51.06 -46.17
CA LEU A 34 -28.29 -49.94 -46.14
C LEU A 34 -28.63 -49.50 -44.72
N ALA A 35 -28.76 -50.43 -43.78
CA ALA A 35 -28.95 -50.13 -42.36
C ALA A 35 -27.72 -49.41 -41.79
N ASP A 36 -26.50 -49.92 -42.03
CA ASP A 36 -25.26 -49.30 -41.59
C ASP A 36 -25.06 -47.90 -42.19
N ARG A 37 -25.43 -47.69 -43.46
CA ARG A 37 -25.41 -46.37 -44.09
C ARG A 37 -26.42 -45.41 -43.48
N LYS A 38 -27.61 -45.90 -43.12
CA LYS A 38 -28.62 -45.10 -42.43
C LYS A 38 -28.14 -44.71 -41.03
N ASP A 39 -27.62 -45.66 -40.27
CA ASP A 39 -27.09 -45.42 -38.92
C ASP A 39 -25.89 -44.48 -38.94
N SER A 40 -25.00 -44.62 -39.93
CA SER A 40 -23.88 -43.70 -40.14
C SER A 40 -24.35 -42.29 -40.50
N ARG A 41 -25.38 -42.15 -41.34
CA ARG A 41 -25.99 -40.85 -41.65
C ARG A 41 -26.64 -40.23 -40.42
N GLU A 42 -27.43 -40.98 -39.66
CA GLU A 42 -28.02 -40.48 -38.41
C GLU A 42 -26.94 -40.08 -37.39
N LYS A 43 -25.83 -40.82 -37.33
CA LYS A 43 -24.68 -40.47 -36.48
C LYS A 43 -24.02 -39.18 -36.94
N ALA A 44 -23.84 -38.98 -38.25
CA ALA A 44 -23.33 -37.74 -38.82
C ALA A 44 -24.25 -36.56 -38.51
N GLU A 45 -25.57 -36.71 -38.68
CA GLU A 45 -26.56 -35.67 -38.35
C GLU A 45 -26.57 -35.31 -36.85
N ARG A 46 -26.41 -36.31 -35.96
CA ARG A 46 -26.29 -36.05 -34.50
C ARG A 46 -25.02 -35.27 -34.18
N LEU A 47 -23.89 -35.60 -34.83
CA LEU A 47 -22.63 -34.89 -34.63
C LEU A 47 -22.71 -33.46 -35.18
N GLU A 48 -23.33 -33.25 -36.33
CA GLU A 48 -23.54 -31.92 -36.92
C GLU A 48 -24.41 -31.03 -36.01
N LYS A 49 -25.53 -31.57 -35.49
CA LYS A 49 -26.36 -30.85 -34.51
C LYS A 49 -25.57 -30.51 -33.24
N LYS A 50 -24.73 -31.42 -32.76
CA LYS A 50 -23.88 -31.17 -31.60
C LYS A 50 -22.86 -30.06 -31.87
N LEU A 51 -22.18 -30.11 -33.01
CA LEU A 51 -21.21 -29.07 -33.42
C LEU A 51 -21.89 -27.70 -33.54
N GLU A 52 -23.10 -27.63 -34.08
CA GLU A 52 -23.85 -26.37 -34.19
C GLU A 52 -24.23 -25.81 -32.80
N ILE A 53 -24.65 -26.66 -31.86
CA ILE A 53 -24.92 -26.25 -30.47
C ILE A 53 -23.64 -25.76 -29.79
N ASP A 54 -22.53 -26.50 -29.95
CA ASP A 54 -21.24 -26.14 -29.37
C ASP A 54 -20.75 -24.79 -29.95
N ARG A 55 -20.92 -24.58 -31.26
CA ARG A 55 -20.61 -23.31 -31.94
C ARG A 55 -21.44 -22.15 -31.40
N GLN A 56 -22.76 -22.32 -31.29
CA GLN A 56 -23.64 -21.27 -30.73
C GLN A 56 -23.31 -20.96 -29.27
N THR A 57 -22.92 -21.97 -28.49
CA THR A 57 -22.49 -21.80 -27.10
C THR A 57 -21.17 -21.03 -27.03
N TYR A 58 -20.22 -21.36 -27.90
CA TYR A 58 -18.95 -20.62 -28.03
C TYR A 58 -19.18 -19.16 -28.43
N GLU A 59 -20.04 -18.89 -29.42
CA GLU A 59 -20.39 -17.53 -29.85
C GLU A 59 -21.04 -16.73 -28.71
N LYS A 60 -21.97 -17.33 -27.96
CA LYS A 60 -22.60 -16.70 -26.77
C LYS A 60 -21.59 -16.39 -25.68
N ASN A 61 -20.70 -17.34 -25.36
CA ASN A 61 -19.67 -17.16 -24.35
C ASN A 61 -18.68 -16.07 -24.77
N THR A 62 -18.25 -16.08 -26.03
CA THR A 62 -17.36 -15.06 -26.59
C THR A 62 -18.00 -13.67 -26.53
N ALA A 63 -19.27 -13.55 -26.92
CA ALA A 63 -20.00 -12.29 -26.83
C ALA A 63 -20.18 -11.81 -25.38
N SER A 64 -20.40 -12.72 -24.43
CA SER A 64 -20.47 -12.40 -22.99
C SER A 64 -19.14 -11.87 -22.46
N LEU A 65 -18.04 -12.56 -22.77
CA LEU A 65 -16.69 -12.14 -22.39
C LEU A 65 -16.31 -10.79 -22.99
N LEU A 66 -16.67 -10.54 -24.26
CA LEU A 66 -16.43 -9.25 -24.91
C LEU A 66 -17.23 -8.12 -24.23
N ARG A 67 -18.47 -8.35 -23.80
CA ARG A 67 -19.24 -7.36 -23.03
C ARG A 67 -18.62 -7.09 -21.67
N GLU A 68 -18.20 -8.13 -20.96
CA GLU A 68 -17.52 -7.99 -19.67
C GLU A 68 -16.22 -7.19 -19.82
N ASN A 69 -15.42 -7.50 -20.84
CA ASN A 69 -14.18 -6.77 -21.11
C ASN A 69 -14.45 -5.30 -21.43
N LYS A 70 -15.43 -5.02 -22.30
CA LYS A 70 -15.86 -3.64 -22.58
C LYS A 70 -16.31 -2.89 -21.33
N LEU A 71 -17.04 -3.54 -20.43
CA LEU A 71 -17.42 -2.92 -19.14
C LEU A 71 -16.20 -2.62 -18.28
N LYS A 72 -15.24 -3.55 -18.19
CA LYS A 72 -13.97 -3.33 -17.47
C LYS A 72 -13.15 -2.19 -18.07
N GLU A 73 -13.03 -2.12 -19.40
CA GLU A 73 -12.38 -1.01 -20.10
C GLU A 73 -13.07 0.32 -19.77
N THR A 74 -14.39 0.42 -19.90
CA THR A 74 -15.11 1.67 -19.57
C THR A 74 -14.97 2.07 -18.10
N PHE A 75 -14.90 1.11 -17.19
CA PHE A 75 -14.67 1.37 -15.77
C PHE A 75 -13.25 1.89 -15.51
N LEU A 76 -12.24 1.28 -16.13
CA LEU A 76 -10.85 1.72 -16.02
C LEU A 76 -10.66 3.11 -16.65
N GLU A 77 -11.25 3.37 -17.82
CA GLU A 77 -11.24 4.69 -18.45
C GLU A 77 -11.86 5.77 -17.55
N LYS A 78 -12.99 5.46 -16.90
CA LYS A 78 -13.61 6.37 -15.94
C LYS A 78 -12.68 6.61 -14.75
N ARG A 79 -12.12 5.55 -14.15
CA ARG A 79 -11.20 5.68 -13.01
C ARG A 79 -9.95 6.49 -13.37
N ILE A 80 -9.41 6.32 -14.57
CA ILE A 80 -8.28 7.12 -15.07
C ILE A 80 -8.69 8.59 -15.18
N LYS A 81 -9.86 8.91 -15.73
CA LYS A 81 -10.37 10.28 -15.82
C LYS A 81 -10.58 10.90 -14.44
N ASP A 82 -11.19 10.17 -13.51
CA ASP A 82 -11.43 10.65 -12.14
C ASP A 82 -10.10 10.98 -11.43
N VAL A 83 -9.07 10.12 -11.59
CA VAL A 83 -7.72 10.38 -11.05
C VAL A 83 -7.04 11.57 -11.73
N GLN A 84 -7.16 11.70 -13.06
CA GLN A 84 -6.62 12.85 -13.78
C GLN A 84 -7.28 14.16 -13.37
N GLU A 85 -8.60 14.16 -13.15
CA GLU A 85 -9.35 15.32 -12.68
C GLU A 85 -8.95 15.69 -11.24
N GLN A 86 -8.82 14.70 -10.35
CA GLN A 86 -8.33 14.92 -9.00
C GLN A 86 -6.94 15.56 -8.99
N LEU A 87 -5.99 15.02 -9.77
CA LEU A 87 -4.63 15.53 -9.83
C LEU A 87 -4.56 16.94 -10.45
N MET A 88 -5.42 17.23 -11.44
CA MET A 88 -5.57 18.58 -12.00
C MET A 88 -6.08 19.56 -10.93
N ASN A 89 -7.06 19.16 -10.13
CA ASN A 89 -7.61 19.99 -9.06
C ASN A 89 -6.57 20.25 -7.96
N GLU A 90 -5.79 19.24 -7.58
CA GLU A 90 -4.67 19.38 -6.63
C GLU A 90 -3.60 20.33 -7.18
N LEU A 91 -3.23 20.21 -8.45
CA LEU A 91 -2.28 21.11 -9.10
C LEU A 91 -2.77 22.56 -9.07
N VAL A 92 -4.04 22.80 -9.42
CA VAL A 92 -4.65 24.13 -9.38
C VAL A 92 -4.67 24.68 -7.95
N GLN A 93 -4.95 23.83 -6.95
CA GLN A 93 -4.96 24.25 -5.55
C GLN A 93 -3.56 24.62 -5.06
N VAL A 94 -2.55 23.81 -5.39
CA VAL A 94 -1.14 24.11 -5.06
C VAL A 94 -0.72 25.42 -5.73
N GLN A 95 -1.08 25.65 -6.99
CA GLN A 95 -0.77 26.88 -7.69
C GLN A 95 -1.42 28.10 -7.02
N ARG A 96 -2.68 28.00 -6.60
CA ARG A 96 -3.36 29.06 -5.82
C ARG A 96 -2.64 29.34 -4.51
N ASN A 97 -2.29 28.31 -3.75
CA ASN A 97 -1.57 28.48 -2.49
C ASN A 97 -0.21 29.19 -2.71
N PHE A 98 0.54 28.82 -3.76
CA PHE A 98 1.78 29.50 -4.12
C PHE A 98 1.57 30.98 -4.49
N ASP A 99 0.52 31.30 -5.24
CA ASP A 99 0.19 32.68 -5.60
C ASP A 99 -0.20 33.49 -4.35
N ASP A 100 -0.99 32.91 -3.43
CA ASP A 100 -1.38 33.53 -2.16
C ASP A 100 -0.18 33.76 -1.24
N GLU A 101 0.72 32.78 -1.09
CA GLU A 101 1.97 32.92 -0.35
C GLU A 101 2.85 34.01 -0.96
N ARG A 102 2.99 34.04 -2.29
CA ARG A 102 3.78 35.07 -2.97
C ARG A 102 3.20 36.47 -2.75
N LEU A 103 1.88 36.61 -2.77
CA LEU A 103 1.19 37.88 -2.48
C LEU A 103 1.41 38.30 -1.01
N SER A 104 1.27 37.36 -0.08
CA SER A 104 1.55 37.58 1.35
C SER A 104 3.00 38.02 1.59
N PHE A 105 3.98 37.35 0.98
CA PHE A 105 5.39 37.76 1.08
C PHE A 105 5.64 39.14 0.47
N GLN A 106 5.02 39.46 -0.67
CA GLN A 106 5.11 40.79 -1.27
C GLN A 106 4.51 41.88 -0.36
N GLU A 107 3.41 41.58 0.32
CA GLU A 107 2.79 42.48 1.29
C GLU A 107 3.68 42.67 2.51
N GLN A 108 4.24 41.60 3.09
CA GLN A 108 5.20 41.69 4.19
C GLN A 108 6.44 42.53 3.83
N ILE A 109 6.99 42.37 2.62
CA ILE A 109 8.11 43.18 2.13
C ILE A 109 7.69 44.66 2.01
N ARG A 110 6.48 44.93 1.51
CA ARG A 110 5.94 46.29 1.39
C ARG A 110 5.78 46.93 2.76
N ASP A 111 5.25 46.20 3.72
CA ASP A 111 5.05 46.67 5.10
C ASP A 111 6.38 46.96 5.78
N LEU A 112 7.35 46.04 5.69
CA LEU A 112 8.70 46.25 6.22
C LEU A 112 9.39 47.47 5.59
N LYS A 113 9.26 47.64 4.27
CA LYS A 113 9.79 48.83 3.58
C LYS A 113 9.15 50.11 4.11
N SER A 114 7.83 50.14 4.26
CA SER A 114 7.13 51.32 4.79
C SER A 114 7.51 51.61 6.25
N GLN A 115 7.69 50.59 7.09
CA GLN A 115 8.17 50.74 8.46
C GLN A 115 9.59 51.31 8.51
N HIS A 116 10.50 50.79 7.67
CA HIS A 116 11.85 51.32 7.56
C HIS A 116 11.88 52.77 7.07
N GLU A 117 11.05 53.11 6.08
CA GLU A 117 10.94 54.47 5.56
C GLU A 117 10.41 55.44 6.63
N LEU A 118 9.35 55.06 7.36
CA LEU A 118 8.84 55.83 8.49
C LEU A 118 9.89 56.01 9.60
N ALA A 119 10.68 54.97 9.89
CA ALA A 119 11.75 55.05 10.87
C ALA A 119 12.84 56.05 10.43
N LEU A 120 13.25 55.98 9.16
CA LEU A 120 14.22 56.92 8.57
C LEU A 120 13.70 58.36 8.59
N GLU A 121 12.46 58.60 8.17
CA GLU A 121 11.85 59.93 8.24
C GLU A 121 11.81 60.47 9.68
N SER A 122 11.54 59.61 10.66
CA SER A 122 11.49 60.01 12.06
C SER A 122 12.87 60.43 12.59
N GLU A 123 13.92 59.73 12.19
CA GLU A 123 15.32 60.09 12.51
C GLU A 123 15.72 61.37 11.79
N GLU A 124 15.40 61.52 10.50
CA GLU A 124 15.66 62.74 9.75
C GLU A 124 14.98 63.95 10.41
N LYS A 125 13.70 63.84 10.79
CA LYS A 125 12.98 64.88 11.53
C LYS A 125 13.62 65.19 12.89
N LYS A 126 14.23 64.22 13.57
CA LYS A 126 15.00 64.45 14.82
C LYS A 126 16.30 65.21 14.52
N TYR A 127 17.04 64.82 13.48
CA TYR A 127 18.26 65.51 13.06
C TYR A 127 17.96 66.95 12.64
N GLN A 128 16.92 67.17 11.83
CA GLN A 128 16.47 68.51 11.45
C GLN A 128 16.13 69.35 12.68
N ARG A 129 15.36 68.82 13.64
CA ARG A 129 15.05 69.52 14.91
C ARG A 129 16.30 69.85 15.74
N ARG A 130 17.29 68.95 15.77
CA ARG A 130 18.57 69.22 16.45
C ARG A 130 19.34 70.32 15.74
N LEU A 131 19.37 70.29 14.41
CA LEU A 131 20.05 71.30 13.59
C LEU A 131 19.42 72.68 13.80
N THR A 132 18.09 72.78 13.74
CA THR A 132 17.38 74.05 13.99
C THR A 132 17.61 74.54 15.43
N SER A 133 17.59 73.66 16.43
CA SER A 133 17.90 74.04 17.82
C SER A 133 19.34 74.52 18.02
N LEU A 134 20.31 73.96 17.28
CA LEU A 134 21.70 74.42 17.29
C LEU A 134 21.82 75.77 16.61
N GLN A 135 21.14 75.96 15.48
CA GLN A 135 21.10 77.22 14.75
C GLN A 135 20.48 78.35 15.59
N GLU A 136 19.34 78.09 16.25
CA GLU A 136 18.71 79.04 17.18
C GLU A 136 19.65 79.43 18.34
N ARG A 137 20.42 78.46 18.86
CA ARG A 137 21.44 78.73 19.90
C ARG A 137 22.60 79.55 19.36
N LEU A 138 23.03 79.30 18.13
CA LEU A 138 24.06 80.08 17.46
C LEU A 138 23.58 81.52 17.27
N ASP A 139 22.38 81.71 16.71
CA ASP A 139 21.77 83.03 16.49
C ASP A 139 21.56 83.78 17.81
N ALA A 140 21.19 83.08 18.89
CA ALA A 140 21.07 83.67 20.22
C ALA A 140 22.43 84.12 20.77
N LYS A 141 23.50 83.33 20.53
CA LYS A 141 24.86 83.72 20.89
C LYS A 141 25.36 84.89 20.06
N ASP A 142 25.08 84.92 18.77
CA ASP A 142 25.43 86.04 17.89
C ASP A 142 24.72 87.32 18.31
N LYS A 143 23.45 87.24 18.73
CA LYS A 143 22.73 88.37 19.36
C LYS A 143 23.36 88.80 20.67
N GLU A 144 23.73 87.86 21.55
CA GLU A 144 24.42 88.16 22.81
C GLU A 144 25.76 88.87 22.55
N TYR A 145 26.53 88.40 21.57
CA TYR A 145 27.76 89.07 21.15
C TYR A 145 27.49 90.46 20.57
N ALA A 146 26.46 90.62 19.72
CA ALA A 146 26.08 91.93 19.20
C ALA A 146 25.66 92.90 20.32
N GLU A 147 24.90 92.44 21.31
CA GLU A 147 24.54 93.22 22.49
C GLU A 147 25.75 93.58 23.36
N ILE A 148 26.74 92.68 23.50
CA ILE A 148 28.00 92.96 24.19
C ILE A 148 28.78 94.04 23.42
N PHE A 149 28.88 93.91 22.09
CA PHE A 149 29.51 94.93 21.25
C PHE A 149 28.80 96.28 21.34
N GLU A 150 27.46 96.31 21.34
CA GLU A 150 26.69 97.55 21.53
C GLU A 150 26.87 98.12 22.95
N LYS A 151 26.92 97.29 23.99
CA LYS A 151 27.20 97.71 25.37
C LYS A 151 28.63 98.22 25.53
N GLU A 152 29.63 97.63 24.88
CA GLU A 152 30.99 98.17 24.84
C GLU A 152 31.02 99.51 24.11
N ARG A 153 30.28 99.64 23.00
CA ARG A 153 30.16 100.90 22.26
C ARG A 153 29.43 101.98 23.07
N GLN A 154 28.40 101.63 23.84
CA GLN A 154 27.71 102.56 24.75
C GLN A 154 28.55 102.88 26.00
N ASN A 155 29.29 101.92 26.57
CA ASN A 155 30.23 102.17 27.66
C ASN A 155 31.45 103.00 27.21
N SER A 156 31.77 103.02 25.91
CA SER A 156 32.78 103.94 25.34
C SER A 156 32.29 105.40 25.25
N THR A 157 31.01 105.68 25.54
CA THR A 157 30.49 107.07 25.56
C THR A 157 30.52 107.76 26.93
N SER A 158 31.09 107.15 27.98
CA SER A 158 31.40 107.87 29.23
C SER A 158 32.88 108.25 29.27
N ASP A 159 33.19 109.53 29.00
CA ASP A 159 34.39 110.38 29.20
C ASP A 159 35.82 109.81 28.99
N THR A 160 36.05 108.52 29.19
CA THR A 160 37.34 107.82 29.08
C THR A 160 37.78 107.50 27.65
N SER A 161 36.87 107.45 26.66
CA SER A 161 37.22 107.25 25.24
C SER A 161 37.74 108.53 24.60
N VAL A 162 37.19 109.70 24.98
CA VAL A 162 37.63 111.01 24.46
C VAL A 162 39.04 111.36 24.97
N GLU A 163 39.40 110.95 26.19
CA GLU A 163 40.78 111.09 26.68
C GLU A 163 41.75 110.16 25.96
N LYS A 164 41.36 108.92 25.65
CA LYS A 164 42.20 107.97 24.90
C LYS A 164 42.41 108.42 23.45
N GLU A 165 41.39 108.95 22.77
CA GLU A 165 41.53 109.52 21.43
C GLU A 165 42.40 110.78 21.44
N LYS A 166 42.29 111.66 22.44
CA LYS A 166 43.22 112.81 22.59
C LYS A 166 44.66 112.39 22.85
N ILE A 167 44.89 111.31 23.60
CA ILE A 167 46.22 110.76 23.85
C ILE A 167 46.80 110.10 22.58
N ILE A 168 45.98 109.39 21.80
CA ILE A 168 46.40 108.77 20.54
C ILE A 168 46.67 109.84 19.47
N GLU A 169 45.85 110.89 19.39
CA GLU A 169 46.06 112.01 18.47
C GLU A 169 47.29 112.85 18.88
N SER A 170 47.51 113.04 20.19
CA SER A 170 48.76 113.63 20.72
C SER A 170 49.99 112.80 20.37
N LEU A 171 49.93 111.47 20.46
CA LEU A 171 51.04 110.56 20.13
C LEU A 171 51.32 110.55 18.62
N ASN A 172 50.28 110.56 17.78
CA ASN A 172 50.43 110.61 16.32
C ASN A 172 51.02 111.95 15.84
N ILE A 173 50.66 113.07 16.49
CA ILE A 173 51.30 114.37 16.23
C ILE A 173 52.79 114.35 16.65
N GLN A 174 53.13 113.67 17.75
CA GLN A 174 54.51 113.51 18.22
C GLN A 174 55.35 112.63 17.28
N ILE A 175 54.76 111.54 16.76
CA ILE A 175 55.41 110.64 15.79
C ILE A 175 55.65 111.37 14.47
N ALA A 176 54.66 112.10 13.95
CA ALA A 176 54.82 112.90 12.73
C ALA A 176 55.91 113.98 12.88
N LYS A 177 56.03 114.60 14.06
CA LYS A 177 57.07 115.60 14.36
C LYS A 177 58.47 114.97 14.45
N ASN A 178 58.59 113.77 15.02
CA ASN A 178 59.83 113.01 15.07
C ASN A 178 60.24 112.45 13.69
N GLU A 179 59.28 112.04 12.85
CA GLU A 179 59.53 111.62 11.46
C GLU A 179 59.97 112.80 10.59
N GLU A 180 59.44 114.01 10.81
CA GLU A 180 59.90 115.24 10.14
C GLU A 180 61.33 115.64 10.59
N GLU A 181 61.69 115.41 11.87
CA GLU A 181 63.06 115.63 12.38
C GLU A 181 64.06 114.60 11.84
N MET A 182 63.65 113.32 11.72
CA MET A 182 64.45 112.24 11.13
C MET A 182 64.60 112.39 9.60
N ALA A 183 63.60 112.97 8.92
CA ALA A 183 63.70 113.32 7.50
C ALA A 183 64.69 114.48 7.26
N LYS A 184 64.69 115.52 8.12
CA LYS A 184 65.67 116.63 8.06
C LYS A 184 67.11 116.18 8.33
N LEU A 185 67.31 115.14 9.15
CA LEU A 185 68.63 114.53 9.38
C LEU A 185 69.10 113.59 8.26
N ARG A 186 68.19 113.09 7.41
CA ARG A 186 68.53 112.21 6.26
C ARG A 186 68.75 112.94 4.94
N GLU A 187 68.27 114.18 4.80
CA GLU A 187 68.48 115.03 3.60
C GLU A 187 69.69 115.98 3.68
N SER A 188 70.42 116.02 4.81
CA SER A 188 71.56 116.94 5.01
C SER A 188 72.95 116.29 4.89
N ASN A 189 73.08 115.07 4.37
CA ASN A 189 74.40 114.47 4.05
C ASN A 189 74.41 113.86 2.64
N SER A 190 74.60 114.79 1.69
CA SER A 190 75.08 114.65 0.31
C SER A 190 76.39 113.83 0.25
N GLU A 191 76.42 112.81 -0.61
CA GLU A 191 77.32 112.63 -1.78
C GLU A 191 78.81 112.38 -1.52
N SER A 192 79.35 111.49 -2.37
CA SER A 192 80.77 111.30 -2.75
C SER A 192 81.70 110.75 -1.66
N GLU A 193 82.71 109.92 -1.91
CA GLU A 193 83.30 109.31 -3.11
C GLU A 193 84.28 108.21 -2.63
N ASP A 194 84.76 107.43 -3.59
CA ASP A 194 85.82 106.42 -3.52
C ASP A 194 87.22 106.96 -3.12
N GLU A 195 88.18 106.02 -3.07
CA GLU A 195 89.65 106.15 -2.98
C GLU A 195 90.23 106.14 -1.55
N ASP A 196 90.96 105.11 -1.12
CA ASP A 196 92.21 104.49 -1.62
C ASP A 196 93.47 105.32 -1.36
N ASP A 197 94.47 104.57 -0.91
CA ASP A 197 95.91 104.78 -0.90
C ASP A 197 96.56 105.89 -0.04
N GLY A 198 97.51 105.42 0.77
CA GLY A 198 98.82 106.04 0.85
C GLY A 198 99.04 107.13 1.91
N THR A 199 100.16 107.20 2.61
CA THR A 199 101.33 106.34 2.74
C THR A 199 102.27 107.06 3.70
N THR A 200 102.80 106.35 4.70
CA THR A 200 104.22 106.42 5.17
C THR A 200 104.74 107.75 5.78
N THR A 201 105.86 107.86 6.50
CA THR A 201 107.22 107.28 6.29
C THR A 201 108.07 107.56 7.55
N GLU A 202 108.83 106.58 8.05
CA GLU A 202 110.33 106.54 8.03
C GLU A 202 111.00 106.94 9.36
N SER A 203 112.15 106.41 9.77
CA SER A 203 113.37 106.19 8.97
C SER A 203 114.41 105.34 9.72
N SER A 204 115.23 104.60 8.98
CA SER A 204 116.65 104.45 9.31
C SER A 204 117.50 104.03 8.10
N ILE A 205 118.64 104.75 7.93
CA ILE A 205 119.94 104.32 7.38
C ILE A 205 120.31 104.70 5.91
N LYS A 206 121.04 105.84 5.82
CA LYS A 206 122.42 106.08 5.29
C LYS A 206 122.74 106.41 3.80
N GLN A 207 123.65 107.40 3.72
CA GLN A 207 124.78 107.70 2.79
C GLN A 207 124.44 108.47 1.49
N ASN A 208 124.69 109.78 1.38
CA ASN A 208 125.93 110.60 1.27
C ASN A 208 126.51 110.72 -0.15
N GLU A 209 126.38 111.92 -0.72
CA GLU A 209 126.97 112.38 -1.98
C GLU A 209 128.10 113.42 -1.78
N THR A 210 128.72 113.72 -2.92
CA THR A 210 130.02 114.28 -3.29
C THR A 210 130.46 115.68 -2.81
N SER A 211 131.79 115.82 -2.85
CA SER A 211 132.66 116.98 -2.63
C SER A 211 132.64 118.02 -3.77
N SER A 212 132.75 119.33 -3.46
CA SER A 212 133.72 120.26 -4.09
C SER A 212 133.76 121.66 -3.42
N HIS A 213 134.98 122.13 -3.10
CA HIS A 213 135.55 123.50 -3.02
C HIS A 213 134.80 124.69 -2.35
N GLU A 214 135.44 125.71 -1.79
CA GLU A 214 136.73 125.97 -1.11
C GLU A 214 136.65 127.41 -0.53
N TYR A 215 137.33 127.66 0.59
CA TYR A 215 137.78 128.95 1.17
C TYR A 215 136.79 130.13 1.39
N HIS A 216 136.18 130.18 2.58
CA HIS A 216 136.25 131.34 3.51
C HIS A 216 135.86 130.90 4.93
N GLN A 217 136.61 129.93 5.45
CA GLN A 217 136.66 129.55 6.86
C GLN A 217 137.34 130.69 7.66
N LEU A 218 136.70 131.20 8.71
CA LEU A 218 137.22 131.22 10.09
C LEU A 218 136.33 132.04 11.03
N GLU A 219 135.54 133.00 10.54
CA GLU A 219 134.87 133.98 11.43
C GLU A 219 133.41 133.63 11.78
N THR A 220 132.74 132.80 10.98
CA THR A 220 131.34 132.38 11.21
C THR A 220 131.19 131.20 12.18
N LEU A 221 132.27 130.43 12.42
CA LEU A 221 132.28 129.27 13.33
C LEU A 221 131.98 129.64 14.79
N TYR A 222 132.32 130.85 15.21
CA TYR A 222 132.14 131.28 16.60
C TYR A 222 130.67 131.54 16.98
N LYS A 223 129.85 132.04 16.04
CA LYS A 223 128.42 132.28 16.29
C LYS A 223 127.55 131.01 16.22
N SER A 224 127.99 130.00 15.48
CA SER A 224 127.30 128.69 15.37
C SER A 224 127.42 127.83 16.64
N LEU A 225 128.50 127.98 17.40
CA LEU A 225 128.74 127.14 18.57
C LEU A 225 127.83 127.51 19.76
N LYS A 226 127.46 128.79 19.91
CA LYS A 226 126.62 129.27 21.03
C LYS A 226 125.17 128.80 20.92
N THR A 227 124.60 128.80 19.72
CA THR A 227 123.22 128.31 19.46
C THR A 227 123.07 126.79 19.58
N LYS A 228 124.16 126.03 19.47
CA LYS A 228 124.15 124.57 19.70
C LYS A 228 124.13 124.18 21.18
N LEU A 229 124.55 125.06 22.08
CA LEU A 229 124.55 124.76 23.52
C LEU A 229 123.13 124.92 24.11
N GLU A 230 122.41 125.98 23.74
CA GLU A 230 121.04 126.24 24.23
C GLU A 230 120.01 125.21 23.72
N THR A 231 120.21 124.63 22.52
CA THR A 231 119.33 123.58 21.97
C THR A 231 119.52 122.21 22.63
N THR A 232 120.71 121.93 23.16
CA THR A 232 121.01 120.65 23.82
C THR A 232 120.48 120.57 25.25
N GLU A 233 120.37 121.71 25.96
CA GLU A 233 119.72 121.77 27.28
C GLU A 233 118.19 121.58 27.21
N LEU A 234 117.53 122.09 26.16
CA LEU A 234 116.09 121.89 25.92
C LEU A 234 115.77 120.43 25.57
N ALA A 235 116.58 119.79 24.72
CA ALA A 235 116.41 118.38 24.36
C ALA A 235 116.54 117.42 25.56
N LEU A 236 117.34 117.79 26.57
CA LEU A 236 117.55 116.96 27.77
C LEU A 236 116.35 117.02 28.74
N LYS A 237 115.60 118.13 28.75
CA LYS A 237 114.34 118.22 29.52
C LYS A 237 113.21 117.43 28.86
N GLU A 238 113.08 117.50 27.53
CA GLU A 238 112.09 116.72 26.78
C GLU A 238 112.30 115.21 26.95
N PHE A 239 113.55 114.75 26.95
CA PHE A 239 113.89 113.33 27.15
C PHE A 239 113.49 112.80 28.54
N LYS A 240 113.58 113.62 29.58
CA LYS A 240 113.16 113.22 30.94
C LYS A 240 111.64 113.10 31.04
N GLN A 241 110.89 113.96 30.36
CA GLN A 241 109.43 113.94 30.36
C GLN A 241 108.91 112.72 29.58
N GLN A 242 109.49 112.41 28.42
CA GLN A 242 109.19 111.20 27.66
C GLN A 242 109.46 109.92 28.46
N LYS A 243 110.57 109.85 29.20
CA LYS A 243 110.86 108.68 30.04
C LYS A 243 109.80 108.46 31.13
N GLN A 244 109.26 109.53 31.70
CA GLN A 244 108.20 109.43 32.71
C GLN A 244 106.88 108.95 32.09
N GLU A 245 106.54 109.43 30.88
CA GLU A 245 105.37 108.97 30.11
C GLU A 245 105.46 107.48 29.73
N TYR A 246 106.64 106.99 29.34
CA TYR A 246 106.85 105.57 29.05
C TYR A 246 106.66 104.68 30.30
N ILE A 247 107.06 105.14 31.48
CA ILE A 247 106.83 104.39 32.72
C ILE A 247 105.34 104.28 33.01
N SER A 248 104.59 105.39 32.89
CA SER A 248 103.14 105.39 33.07
C SER A 248 102.42 104.48 32.05
N GLN A 249 102.86 104.47 30.79
CA GLN A 249 102.32 103.57 29.76
C GLN A 249 102.56 102.08 30.08
N VAL A 250 103.71 101.73 30.66
CA VAL A 250 104.01 100.34 31.05
C VAL A 250 103.13 99.89 32.22
N GLU A 251 102.90 100.76 33.21
CA GLU A 251 101.99 100.47 34.31
C GLU A 251 100.55 100.31 33.82
N GLU A 252 100.09 101.18 32.91
CA GLU A 252 98.78 101.08 32.27
C GLU A 252 98.64 99.77 31.47
N LEU A 253 99.66 99.39 30.70
CA LEU A 253 99.68 98.12 29.96
C LEU A 253 99.65 96.90 30.90
N GLN A 254 100.32 96.95 32.06
CA GLN A 254 100.23 95.88 33.05
C GLN A 254 98.83 95.75 33.67
N THR A 255 98.18 96.87 33.98
CA THR A 255 96.80 96.85 34.47
C THR A 255 95.84 96.30 33.41
N ASN A 256 96.00 96.71 32.15
CA ASN A 256 95.20 96.21 31.03
C ASN A 256 95.44 94.70 30.78
N LEU A 257 96.66 94.21 30.93
CA LEU A 257 96.98 92.77 30.84
C LEU A 257 96.26 91.97 31.94
N SER A 258 96.26 92.49 33.18
CA SER A 258 95.58 91.84 34.30
C SER A 258 94.05 91.81 34.11
N ALA A 259 93.47 92.90 33.59
CA ALA A 259 92.06 92.99 33.25
C ALA A 259 91.69 92.02 32.11
N ALA A 260 92.53 91.92 31.08
CA ALA A 260 92.35 90.97 29.98
C ALA A 260 92.43 89.51 30.45
N GLN A 261 93.34 89.18 31.36
CA GLN A 261 93.43 87.84 31.96
C GLN A 261 92.19 87.49 32.80
N GLN A 262 91.62 88.47 33.51
CA GLN A 262 90.39 88.26 34.29
C GLN A 262 89.17 88.09 33.37
N GLN A 263 89.10 88.84 32.26
CA GLN A 263 88.07 88.63 31.23
C GLN A 263 88.22 87.25 30.56
N LYS A 264 89.44 86.81 30.27
CA LYS A 264 89.70 85.47 29.72
C LYS A 264 89.20 84.35 30.64
N LYS A 265 89.46 84.43 31.95
CA LYS A 265 88.94 83.45 32.92
C LYS A 265 87.41 83.45 32.99
N ARG A 266 86.78 84.62 32.93
CA ARG A 266 85.31 84.71 32.86
C ARG A 266 84.80 84.03 31.60
N PHE A 267 85.40 84.32 30.44
CA PHE A 267 85.03 83.72 29.16
C PHE A 267 85.19 82.20 29.17
N GLU A 268 86.30 81.67 29.68
CA GLU A 268 86.54 80.23 29.85
C GLU A 268 85.49 79.58 30.77
N GLN A 269 85.09 80.26 31.85
CA GLN A 269 84.03 79.78 32.74
C GLN A 269 82.65 79.80 32.05
N THR A 270 82.33 80.83 31.26
CA THR A 270 81.09 80.86 30.48
C THR A 270 81.07 79.75 29.43
N VAL A 271 82.17 79.54 28.71
CA VAL A 271 82.31 78.47 27.71
C VAL A 271 82.14 77.10 28.39
N SER A 272 82.79 76.85 29.53
CA SER A 272 82.62 75.59 30.26
C SER A 272 81.18 75.37 30.75
N SER A 273 80.46 76.43 31.15
CA SER A 273 79.06 76.33 31.56
C SER A 273 78.12 76.06 30.38
N GLN A 274 78.41 76.66 29.22
CA GLN A 274 77.68 76.43 27.98
C GLN A 274 77.93 75.00 27.46
N ASP A 275 79.17 74.51 27.52
CA ASP A 275 79.52 73.15 27.15
C ASP A 275 78.83 72.11 28.06
N ALA A 276 78.72 72.39 29.37
CA ALA A 276 77.99 71.54 30.30
C ALA A 276 76.49 71.52 29.99
N TYR A 277 75.89 72.68 29.70
CA TYR A 277 74.49 72.78 29.29
C TYR A 277 74.21 72.07 27.96
N ILE A 278 75.09 72.21 26.97
CA ILE A 278 74.98 71.51 25.68
C ILE A 278 75.07 69.99 25.89
N LYS A 279 75.96 69.50 26.76
CA LYS A 279 76.03 68.07 27.09
C LYS A 279 74.76 67.56 27.76
N GLU A 280 74.22 68.29 28.75
CA GLU A 280 72.96 67.92 29.40
C GLU A 280 71.79 67.90 28.40
N LEU A 281 71.72 68.89 27.51
CA LEU A 281 70.69 68.95 26.47
C LEU A 281 70.82 67.78 25.48
N THR A 282 72.06 67.44 25.11
CA THR A 282 72.34 66.30 24.23
C THR A 282 71.97 64.97 24.90
N GLU A 283 72.28 64.80 26.18
CA GLU A 283 71.92 63.61 26.96
C GLU A 283 70.39 63.48 27.10
N LYS A 284 69.69 64.58 27.41
CA LYS A 284 68.22 64.60 27.42
C LYS A 284 67.65 64.22 26.07
N PHE A 285 68.14 64.82 24.98
CA PHE A 285 67.69 64.51 23.63
C PHE A 285 67.92 63.03 23.26
N MET A 286 69.09 62.48 23.59
CA MET A 286 69.40 61.06 23.36
C MET A 286 68.51 60.14 24.20
N SER A 287 68.28 60.47 25.47
CA SER A 287 67.40 59.69 26.35
C SER A 287 65.93 59.76 25.91
N GLU A 288 65.48 60.90 25.39
CA GLU A 288 64.13 61.10 24.85
C GLU A 288 63.97 60.38 23.51
N ALA A 289 64.98 60.41 22.64
CA ALA A 289 65.04 59.62 21.42
C ALA A 289 64.97 58.11 21.72
N GLN A 290 65.74 57.63 22.70
CA GLN A 290 65.72 56.23 23.11
C GLN A 290 64.37 55.84 23.74
N ARG A 291 63.77 56.72 24.55
CA ARG A 291 62.45 56.47 25.16
C ARG A 291 61.35 56.44 24.11
N THR A 292 61.38 57.35 23.13
CA THR A 292 60.40 57.36 22.03
C THR A 292 60.57 56.14 21.14
N GLU A 293 61.80 55.71 20.85
CA GLU A 293 62.08 54.47 20.11
C GLU A 293 61.54 53.23 20.86
N MET A 294 61.82 53.09 22.15
CA MET A 294 61.28 52.01 22.99
C MET A 294 59.74 52.01 23.01
N THR A 295 59.13 53.19 23.10
CA THR A 295 57.67 53.32 23.12
C THR A 295 57.07 52.93 21.76
N ASN A 296 57.69 53.38 20.66
CA ASN A 296 57.29 53.02 19.30
C ASN A 296 57.47 51.52 19.05
N GLN A 297 58.55 50.92 19.55
CA GLN A 297 58.79 49.48 19.45
C GLN A 297 57.76 48.67 20.23
N ALA A 298 57.39 49.10 21.44
CA ALA A 298 56.34 48.46 22.23
C ALA A 298 54.97 48.58 21.55
N GLN A 299 54.65 49.74 20.96
CA GLN A 299 53.43 49.92 20.17
C GLN A 299 53.40 49.00 18.95
N PHE A 300 54.53 48.88 18.24
CA PHE A 300 54.64 47.98 17.08
C PHE A 300 54.47 46.50 17.49
N GLN A 301 55.08 46.08 18.60
CA GLN A 301 54.93 44.73 19.14
C GLN A 301 53.49 44.45 19.57
N ASN A 302 52.81 45.42 20.22
CA ASN A 302 51.40 45.29 20.57
C ASN A 302 50.53 45.13 19.33
N LEU A 303 50.68 46.01 18.34
CA LEU A 303 49.97 45.91 17.05
C LEU A 303 50.20 44.57 16.35
N GLN A 304 51.44 44.08 16.36
CA GLN A 304 51.77 42.78 15.80
C GLN A 304 51.10 41.64 16.59
N SER A 305 51.07 41.72 17.92
CA SER A 305 50.41 40.74 18.78
C SER A 305 48.89 40.72 18.58
N GLU A 306 48.25 41.90 18.53
CA GLU A 306 46.82 42.06 18.26
C GLU A 306 46.47 41.51 16.88
N HIS A 307 47.30 41.79 15.86
CA HIS A 307 47.08 41.21 14.53
C HIS A 307 47.21 39.68 14.55
N THR A 308 48.21 39.12 15.23
CA THR A 308 48.34 37.66 15.33
C THR A 308 47.19 37.02 16.10
N GLU A 309 46.68 37.69 17.13
CA GLU A 309 45.53 37.23 17.91
C GLU A 309 44.24 37.29 17.10
N LEU A 310 43.99 38.38 16.38
CA LEU A 310 42.87 38.51 15.44
C LEU A 310 42.91 37.41 14.37
N MET A 311 44.08 37.14 13.78
CA MET A 311 44.22 36.09 12.77
C MET A 311 44.01 34.68 13.35
N ARG A 312 44.34 34.47 14.62
CA ARG A 312 44.04 33.22 15.34
C ARG A 312 42.54 33.09 15.59
N GLU A 313 41.90 34.14 16.11
CA GLU A 313 40.45 34.16 16.38
C GLU A 313 39.64 33.94 15.09
N LEU A 314 40.01 34.57 13.97
CA LEU A 314 39.36 34.35 12.68
C LEU A 314 39.48 32.89 12.19
N ARG A 315 40.62 32.22 12.44
CA ARG A 315 40.77 30.80 12.09
C ARG A 315 39.93 29.91 13.00
N GLU A 316 39.90 30.21 14.30
CA GLU A 316 39.06 29.48 15.27
C GLU A 316 37.57 29.64 14.91
N GLN A 317 37.11 30.86 14.61
CA GLN A 317 35.75 31.13 14.14
C GLN A 317 35.42 30.34 12.88
N HIS A 318 36.29 30.39 11.86
CA HIS A 318 36.08 29.64 10.63
C HIS A 318 36.00 28.11 10.87
N GLU A 319 36.83 27.54 11.74
CA GLU A 319 36.75 26.11 12.06
C GLU A 319 35.45 25.79 12.81
N THR A 320 35.02 26.63 13.75
CA THR A 320 33.74 26.43 14.44
C THR A 320 32.53 26.53 13.52
N GLU A 321 32.53 27.47 12.56
CA GLU A 321 31.47 27.59 11.56
C GLU A 321 31.41 26.35 10.66
N LYS A 322 32.57 25.82 10.27
CA LYS A 322 32.67 24.58 9.50
C LYS A 322 32.14 23.38 10.29
N GLU A 323 32.49 23.23 11.56
CA GLU A 323 31.94 22.18 12.43
C GLU A 323 30.42 22.30 12.58
N VAL A 324 29.91 23.52 12.81
CA VAL A 324 28.46 23.77 12.90
C VAL A 324 27.76 23.39 11.60
N TRP A 325 28.34 23.74 10.45
CA TRP A 325 27.79 23.38 9.15
C TRP A 325 27.79 21.86 8.91
N GLU A 326 28.88 21.17 9.26
CA GLU A 326 28.96 19.70 9.18
C GLU A 326 27.90 19.02 10.08
N ILE A 327 27.70 19.55 11.30
CA ILE A 327 26.67 19.07 12.22
C ILE A 327 25.27 19.30 11.63
N GLN A 328 24.98 20.49 11.12
CA GLN A 328 23.68 20.81 10.51
C GLN A 328 23.40 19.92 9.30
N GLN A 329 24.39 19.72 8.42
CA GLN A 329 24.21 18.86 7.26
C GLN A 329 24.01 17.40 7.65
N THR A 330 24.74 16.91 8.66
CA THR A 330 24.55 15.55 9.18
C THR A 330 23.17 15.38 9.82
N ALA A 331 22.70 16.38 10.57
CA ALA A 331 21.36 16.38 11.16
C ALA A 331 20.26 16.32 10.10
N LEU A 332 20.37 17.12 9.03
CA LEU A 332 19.44 17.10 7.90
C LEU A 332 19.44 15.74 7.18
N ILE A 333 20.62 15.16 6.94
CA ILE A 333 20.73 13.82 6.34
C ILE A 333 20.06 12.77 7.23
N ASP A 334 20.26 12.85 8.55
CA ASP A 334 19.67 11.89 9.48
C ASP A 334 18.15 12.08 9.63
N GLU A 335 17.64 13.30 9.53
CA GLU A 335 16.19 13.58 9.47
C GLU A 335 15.58 12.93 8.21
N ILE A 336 16.14 13.19 7.03
CA ILE A 336 15.69 12.58 5.77
C ILE A 336 15.74 11.05 5.84
N ARG A 337 16.79 10.48 6.46
CA ARG A 337 16.89 9.02 6.66
C ARG A 337 15.81 8.47 7.57
N ARG A 338 15.44 9.19 8.65
CA ARG A 338 14.36 8.78 9.54
C ARG A 338 13.02 8.81 8.81
N ASP A 339 12.76 9.86 8.06
CA ASP A 339 11.52 10.01 7.28
C ASP A 339 11.38 8.91 6.24
N LEU A 340 12.43 8.64 5.45
CA LEU A 340 12.44 7.54 4.47
C LEU A 340 12.26 6.17 5.13
N THR A 341 12.82 5.97 6.34
CA THR A 341 12.64 4.72 7.07
C THR A 341 11.21 4.57 7.56
N PHE A 342 10.62 5.67 8.06
CA PHE A 342 9.23 5.70 8.48
C PHE A 342 8.27 5.43 7.32
N GLU A 343 8.43 6.11 6.18
CA GLU A 343 7.62 5.89 4.96
C GLU A 343 7.74 4.45 4.46
N LYS A 344 8.95 3.89 4.46
CA LYS A 344 9.18 2.49 4.09
C LYS A 344 8.43 1.54 5.03
N ASP A 345 8.53 1.75 6.34
CA ASP A 345 7.89 0.89 7.33
C ASP A 345 6.36 1.01 7.28
N GLU A 346 5.83 2.20 6.99
CA GLU A 346 4.42 2.44 6.75
C GLU A 346 3.94 1.72 5.48
N ALA A 347 4.65 1.86 4.36
CA ALA A 347 4.33 1.16 3.12
C ALA A 347 4.38 -0.37 3.28
N LEU A 348 5.34 -0.91 4.03
CA LEU A 348 5.41 -2.34 4.35
C LEU A 348 4.23 -2.79 5.21
N ARG A 349 3.78 -1.95 6.15
CA ARG A 349 2.62 -2.24 7.01
C ARG A 349 1.32 -2.25 6.20
N GLU A 350 1.14 -1.29 5.30
CA GLU A 350 0.00 -1.24 4.37
C GLU A 350 -0.01 -2.45 3.43
N LEU A 351 1.13 -2.77 2.81
CA LEU A 351 1.26 -3.93 1.95
C LEU A 351 0.93 -5.24 2.70
N SER A 352 1.41 -5.37 3.94
CA SER A 352 1.12 -6.53 4.79
C SER A 352 -0.37 -6.62 5.14
N LYS A 353 -1.02 -5.49 5.39
CA LYS A 353 -2.47 -5.41 5.63
C LYS A 353 -3.25 -5.83 4.38
N GLU A 354 -2.91 -5.29 3.20
CA GLU A 354 -3.56 -5.67 1.96
C GLU A 354 -3.43 -7.16 1.64
N TRP A 355 -2.25 -7.74 1.88
CA TRP A 355 -2.03 -9.17 1.68
C TRP A 355 -2.87 -10.02 2.64
N LYS A 356 -2.98 -9.58 3.89
CA LYS A 356 -3.83 -10.23 4.88
C LYS A 356 -5.30 -10.17 4.45
N ASP A 357 -5.79 -8.99 4.06
CA ASP A 357 -7.18 -8.79 3.61
C ASP A 357 -7.48 -9.65 2.37
N LYS A 358 -6.58 -9.65 1.36
CA LYS A 358 -6.71 -10.51 0.17
C LYS A 358 -6.71 -12.00 0.51
N SER A 359 -5.91 -12.43 1.48
CA SER A 359 -5.87 -13.82 1.94
C SER A 359 -7.15 -14.21 2.68
N GLU A 360 -7.69 -13.31 3.51
CA GLU A 360 -8.96 -13.52 4.20
C GLU A 360 -10.13 -13.58 3.22
N ASP A 361 -10.17 -12.69 2.23
CA ASP A 361 -11.17 -12.71 1.14
C ASP A 361 -11.10 -14.00 0.33
N LEU A 362 -9.90 -14.46 -0.01
CA LEU A 362 -9.70 -15.73 -0.72
C LEU A 362 -10.19 -16.91 0.13
N HIS A 363 -9.86 -16.95 1.42
CA HIS A 363 -10.33 -17.99 2.33
C HIS A 363 -11.86 -17.96 2.48
N ALA A 364 -12.48 -16.78 2.56
CA ALA A 364 -13.92 -16.62 2.61
C ALA A 364 -14.59 -17.11 1.32
N SER A 365 -14.04 -16.76 0.15
CA SER A 365 -14.52 -17.25 -1.14
C SER A 365 -14.40 -18.77 -1.26
N MET A 366 -13.25 -19.34 -0.91
CA MET A 366 -13.05 -20.79 -0.93
C MET A 366 -13.97 -21.51 0.05
N SER A 367 -14.19 -20.94 1.24
CA SER A 367 -15.13 -21.50 2.23
C SER A 367 -16.57 -21.47 1.69
N LYS A 368 -16.96 -20.40 1.00
CA LYS A 368 -18.27 -20.29 0.37
C LYS A 368 -18.43 -21.33 -0.74
N ASP A 369 -17.45 -21.46 -1.63
CA ASP A 369 -17.46 -22.46 -2.69
C ASP A 369 -17.51 -23.88 -2.14
N ALA A 370 -16.77 -24.17 -1.06
CA ALA A 370 -16.82 -25.45 -0.38
C ALA A 370 -18.21 -25.75 0.19
N MET A 371 -18.87 -24.75 0.82
CA MET A 371 -20.24 -24.89 1.30
C MET A 371 -21.25 -25.09 0.17
N GLU A 372 -21.12 -24.37 -0.95
CA GLU A 372 -22.00 -24.52 -2.12
C GLU A 372 -21.84 -25.91 -2.77
N ILE A 373 -20.59 -26.41 -2.88
CA ILE A 373 -20.30 -27.77 -3.36
C ILE A 373 -20.90 -28.81 -2.41
N GLN A 374 -20.72 -28.64 -1.10
CA GLN A 374 -21.31 -29.54 -0.10
C GLN A 374 -22.84 -29.56 -0.21
N ALA A 375 -23.48 -28.39 -0.25
CA ALA A 375 -24.92 -28.27 -0.40
C ALA A 375 -25.44 -28.89 -1.70
N HIS A 376 -24.72 -28.72 -2.81
CA HIS A 376 -25.05 -29.37 -4.09
C HIS A 376 -25.04 -30.91 -3.96
N TRP A 377 -24.02 -31.48 -3.32
CA TRP A 377 -23.93 -32.93 -3.13
C TRP A 377 -24.94 -33.47 -2.13
N GLU A 378 -25.21 -32.74 -1.05
CA GLU A 378 -26.29 -33.08 -0.10
C GLU A 378 -27.65 -33.07 -0.81
N ASN A 379 -27.93 -32.06 -1.63
CA ASN A 379 -29.17 -32.02 -2.40
C ASN A 379 -29.25 -33.16 -3.43
N LYS A 380 -28.14 -33.47 -4.13
CA LYS A 380 -28.08 -34.63 -5.04
C LYS A 380 -28.32 -35.95 -4.33
N LEU A 381 -27.81 -36.10 -3.11
CA LEU A 381 -28.01 -37.26 -2.27
C LEU A 381 -29.49 -37.38 -1.86
N GLU A 382 -30.13 -36.29 -1.46
CA GLU A 382 -31.56 -36.27 -1.12
C GLU A 382 -32.48 -36.50 -2.34
N GLU A 383 -32.14 -35.97 -3.51
CA GLU A 383 -32.80 -36.29 -4.77
C GLU A 383 -32.71 -37.80 -5.08
N ALA A 384 -31.54 -38.41 -4.90
CA ALA A 384 -31.35 -39.84 -5.11
C ALA A 384 -32.14 -40.68 -4.09
N LYS A 385 -32.11 -40.29 -2.80
CA LYS A 385 -32.90 -40.95 -1.74
C LYS A 385 -34.39 -40.86 -2.03
N SER A 386 -34.92 -39.67 -2.31
CA SER A 386 -36.33 -39.48 -2.62
C SER A 386 -36.76 -40.25 -3.88
N GLY A 387 -35.94 -40.25 -4.93
CA GLY A 387 -36.15 -41.07 -6.12
C GLY A 387 -36.19 -42.58 -5.81
N SER A 388 -35.31 -43.06 -4.93
CA SER A 388 -35.31 -44.46 -4.48
C SER A 388 -36.55 -44.81 -3.65
N LEU A 389 -36.99 -43.93 -2.75
CA LEU A 389 -38.18 -44.10 -1.92
C LEU A 389 -39.45 -44.13 -2.77
N LEU A 390 -39.56 -43.28 -3.79
CA LEU A 390 -40.65 -43.30 -4.75
C LEU A 390 -40.69 -44.62 -5.53
N LYS A 391 -39.52 -45.12 -5.96
CA LYS A 391 -39.42 -46.42 -6.63
C LYS A 391 -39.84 -47.58 -5.72
N ILE A 392 -39.40 -47.58 -4.45
CA ILE A 392 -39.82 -48.56 -3.45
C ILE A 392 -41.33 -48.52 -3.25
N SER A 393 -41.90 -47.32 -3.06
CA SER A 393 -43.34 -47.14 -2.85
C SER A 393 -44.15 -47.65 -4.05
N ARG A 394 -43.68 -47.37 -5.27
CA ARG A 394 -44.28 -47.91 -6.50
C ARG A 394 -44.22 -49.43 -6.54
N LEU A 395 -43.06 -50.03 -6.28
CA LEU A 395 -42.89 -51.48 -6.29
C LEU A 395 -43.73 -52.16 -5.20
N GLN A 396 -43.86 -51.54 -4.02
CA GLN A 396 -44.76 -52.02 -2.97
C GLN A 396 -46.22 -52.04 -3.45
N GLY A 397 -46.69 -50.97 -4.12
CA GLY A 397 -48.01 -50.95 -4.73
C GLY A 397 -48.20 -52.03 -5.82
N GLU A 398 -47.20 -52.24 -6.67
CA GLU A 398 -47.21 -53.33 -7.67
C GLU A 398 -47.29 -54.72 -7.01
N ILE A 399 -46.56 -54.93 -5.90
CA ILE A 399 -46.61 -56.17 -5.11
C ILE A 399 -47.99 -56.36 -4.47
N GLU A 400 -48.61 -55.31 -3.92
CA GLU A 400 -49.97 -55.40 -3.36
C GLU A 400 -51.00 -55.81 -4.41
N VAL A 401 -50.93 -55.25 -5.61
CA VAL A 401 -51.82 -55.66 -6.73
C VAL A 401 -51.62 -57.13 -7.09
N VAL A 402 -50.37 -57.61 -7.14
CA VAL A 402 -50.06 -59.03 -7.38
C VAL A 402 -50.59 -59.90 -6.24
N LYS A 403 -50.40 -59.48 -4.98
CA LYS A 403 -50.90 -60.18 -3.79
C LYS A 403 -52.42 -60.29 -3.83
N ASP A 404 -53.14 -59.23 -4.18
CA ASP A 404 -54.59 -59.23 -4.32
C ASP A 404 -55.08 -60.11 -5.47
N ARG A 405 -54.36 -60.11 -6.60
CA ARG A 405 -54.68 -60.99 -7.74
C ARG A 405 -54.49 -62.46 -7.37
N LEU A 406 -53.38 -62.78 -6.71
CA LEU A 406 -53.11 -64.14 -6.21
C LEU A 406 -54.11 -64.54 -5.12
N GLY A 407 -54.46 -63.65 -4.20
CA GLY A 407 -55.48 -63.89 -3.17
C GLY A 407 -56.86 -64.21 -3.76
N ARG A 408 -57.28 -63.48 -4.80
CA ARG A 408 -58.51 -63.76 -5.56
C ARG A 408 -58.43 -65.11 -6.28
N GLU A 409 -57.30 -65.43 -6.90
CA GLU A 409 -57.10 -66.71 -7.58
C GLU A 409 -57.12 -67.89 -6.61
N ILE A 410 -56.43 -67.78 -5.47
CA ILE A 410 -56.45 -68.79 -4.39
C ILE A 410 -57.88 -68.99 -3.89
N SER A 411 -58.63 -67.91 -3.66
CA SER A 411 -60.03 -67.98 -3.22
C SER A 411 -60.92 -68.67 -4.25
N ARG A 412 -60.75 -68.34 -5.55
CA ARG A 412 -61.46 -69.00 -6.65
C ARG A 412 -61.14 -70.49 -6.72
N ARG A 413 -59.86 -70.88 -6.58
CA ARG A 413 -59.45 -72.29 -6.56
C ARG A 413 -60.04 -73.04 -5.37
N LYS A 414 -60.03 -72.45 -4.18
CA LYS A 414 -60.68 -73.03 -2.99
C LYS A 414 -62.18 -73.24 -3.22
N HIS A 415 -62.87 -72.26 -3.81
CA HIS A 415 -64.29 -72.38 -4.16
C HIS A 415 -64.54 -73.49 -5.19
N ASN A 416 -63.76 -73.54 -6.27
CA ASN A 416 -63.86 -74.60 -7.28
C ASN A 416 -63.57 -75.98 -6.68
N GLN A 417 -62.59 -76.09 -5.77
CA GLN A 417 -62.29 -77.32 -5.06
C GLN A 417 -63.48 -77.76 -4.18
N ALA A 418 -64.13 -76.82 -3.49
CA ALA A 418 -65.34 -77.11 -2.71
C ALA A 418 -66.51 -77.60 -3.59
N LEU A 419 -66.74 -76.97 -4.74
CA LEU A 419 -67.75 -77.41 -5.71
C LEU A 419 -67.42 -78.81 -6.28
N LEU A 420 -66.14 -79.08 -6.56
CA LEU A 420 -65.71 -80.40 -7.02
C LEU A 420 -65.95 -81.47 -5.95
N THR A 421 -65.62 -81.18 -4.68
CA THR A 421 -65.90 -82.12 -3.58
C THR A 421 -67.39 -82.39 -3.44
N GLU A 422 -68.25 -81.36 -3.53
CA GLU A 422 -69.70 -81.53 -3.49
C GLU A 422 -70.21 -82.37 -4.67
N ALA A 423 -69.70 -82.14 -5.88
CA ALA A 423 -70.05 -82.92 -7.06
C ALA A 423 -69.62 -84.39 -6.93
N LEU A 424 -68.41 -84.64 -6.40
CA LEU A 424 -67.92 -85.99 -6.15
C LEU A 424 -68.77 -86.71 -5.09
N ASP A 425 -69.19 -86.02 -4.03
CA ASP A 425 -70.05 -86.62 -3.01
C ASP A 425 -71.47 -86.90 -3.54
N LYS A 426 -72.04 -86.01 -4.37
CA LYS A 426 -73.28 -86.30 -5.11
C LYS A 426 -73.12 -87.51 -6.03
N ASN A 427 -71.99 -87.63 -6.71
CA ASN A 427 -71.72 -88.77 -7.59
C ASN A 427 -71.60 -90.08 -6.80
N LYS A 428 -70.94 -90.07 -5.63
CA LYS A 428 -70.92 -91.24 -4.73
C LYS A 428 -72.32 -91.66 -4.29
N LEU A 429 -73.17 -90.69 -3.92
CA LEU A 429 -74.56 -90.98 -3.55
C LEU A 429 -75.35 -91.59 -4.72
N LEU A 430 -75.15 -91.08 -5.94
CA LEU A 430 -75.74 -91.64 -7.15
C LEU A 430 -75.22 -93.06 -7.42
N ASP A 431 -73.91 -93.29 -7.32
CA ASP A 431 -73.31 -94.62 -7.47
C ASP A 431 -73.84 -95.63 -6.44
N ASP A 432 -73.98 -95.21 -5.18
CA ASP A 432 -74.57 -96.04 -4.12
C ASP A 432 -76.05 -96.33 -4.39
N SER A 433 -76.81 -95.36 -4.89
CA SER A 433 -78.20 -95.57 -5.31
C SER A 433 -78.28 -96.54 -6.50
N LEU A 434 -77.38 -96.41 -7.47
CA LEU A 434 -77.32 -97.25 -8.66
C LEU A 434 -76.94 -98.68 -8.27
N LYS A 435 -76.00 -98.89 -7.35
CA LYS A 435 -75.70 -100.22 -6.77
C LYS A 435 -76.92 -100.83 -6.08
N LYS A 436 -77.71 -100.05 -5.32
CA LYS A 436 -78.97 -100.50 -4.71
C LYS A 436 -80.01 -100.91 -5.75
N TYR A 437 -80.14 -100.15 -6.85
CA TYR A 437 -81.04 -100.51 -7.94
C TYR A 437 -80.55 -101.75 -8.69
N GLN A 438 -79.26 -101.87 -8.96
CA GLN A 438 -78.66 -103.04 -9.60
C GLN A 438 -78.87 -104.32 -8.78
N THR A 439 -78.63 -104.26 -7.46
CA THR A 439 -78.90 -105.38 -6.54
C THR A 439 -80.38 -105.75 -6.52
N LYS A 440 -81.28 -104.77 -6.42
CA LYS A 440 -82.74 -105.01 -6.50
C LYS A 440 -83.18 -105.64 -7.83
N CYS A 441 -82.65 -105.18 -8.96
CA CYS A 441 -82.91 -105.78 -10.27
C CYS A 441 -82.39 -107.22 -10.34
N HIS A 442 -81.21 -107.49 -9.77
CA HIS A 442 -80.67 -108.84 -9.68
C HIS A 442 -81.59 -109.75 -8.84
N ASP A 443 -82.06 -109.29 -7.68
CA ASP A 443 -82.94 -110.06 -6.81
C ASP A 443 -84.29 -110.33 -7.46
N LEU A 444 -84.89 -109.34 -8.13
CA LEU A 444 -86.11 -109.52 -8.91
C LEU A 444 -85.91 -110.51 -10.07
N SER A 445 -84.75 -110.47 -10.73
CA SER A 445 -84.40 -111.45 -11.78
C SER A 445 -84.28 -112.86 -11.20
N LYS A 446 -83.63 -113.04 -10.04
CA LYS A 446 -83.58 -114.33 -9.33
C LYS A 446 -84.99 -114.80 -8.95
N GLN A 447 -85.81 -113.94 -8.37
CA GLN A 447 -87.19 -114.27 -7.99
C GLN A 447 -88.00 -114.71 -9.20
N ARG A 448 -87.89 -114.00 -10.32
CA ARG A 448 -88.51 -114.38 -11.59
C ARG A 448 -88.06 -115.78 -12.04
N THR A 449 -86.76 -116.10 -11.98
CA THR A 449 -86.29 -117.44 -12.37
C THR A 449 -86.82 -118.55 -11.44
N ILE A 450 -87.00 -118.27 -10.14
CA ILE A 450 -87.61 -119.20 -9.19
C ILE A 450 -89.09 -119.41 -9.54
N SER A 451 -89.87 -118.34 -9.71
CA SER A 451 -91.28 -118.46 -10.09
C SER A 451 -91.47 -119.12 -11.46
N GLU A 452 -90.58 -118.89 -12.43
CA GLU A 452 -90.60 -119.59 -13.72
C GLU A 452 -90.38 -121.10 -13.53
N LYS A 453 -89.46 -121.51 -12.64
CA LYS A 453 -89.26 -122.93 -12.29
C LYS A 453 -90.48 -123.53 -11.58
N GLU A 454 -91.08 -122.82 -10.64
CA GLU A 454 -92.31 -123.26 -9.95
C GLU A 454 -93.47 -123.46 -10.93
N ILE A 455 -93.68 -122.50 -11.84
CA ILE A 455 -94.68 -122.62 -12.91
C ILE A 455 -94.38 -123.84 -13.79
N GLN A 456 -93.11 -124.11 -14.11
CA GLN A 456 -92.70 -125.28 -14.88
C GLN A 456 -93.06 -126.59 -14.13
N ILE A 457 -92.78 -126.67 -12.83
CA ILE A 457 -93.12 -127.82 -11.99
C ILE A 457 -94.64 -128.03 -11.95
N LEU A 458 -95.41 -126.97 -11.69
CA LEU A 458 -96.87 -127.02 -11.68
C LEU A 458 -97.45 -127.46 -13.03
N LYS A 459 -96.87 -126.99 -14.15
CA LYS A 459 -97.25 -127.47 -15.49
C LYS A 459 -96.96 -128.97 -15.66
N CYS A 460 -95.81 -129.46 -15.18
CA CYS A 460 -95.49 -130.88 -15.21
C CYS A 460 -96.46 -131.70 -14.34
N GLN A 461 -96.74 -131.27 -13.11
CA GLN A 461 -97.71 -131.91 -12.22
C GLN A 461 -99.11 -131.93 -12.81
N HIS A 462 -99.56 -130.82 -13.42
CA HIS A 462 -100.83 -130.77 -14.11
C HIS A 462 -100.87 -131.79 -15.27
N ARG A 463 -99.80 -131.88 -16.08
CA ARG A 463 -99.72 -132.89 -17.16
C ARG A 463 -99.75 -134.32 -16.63
N SER A 464 -99.02 -134.62 -15.56
CA SER A 464 -99.05 -135.94 -14.92
C SER A 464 -100.43 -136.28 -14.36
N SER A 465 -101.08 -135.34 -13.68
CA SER A 465 -102.43 -135.51 -13.13
C SER A 465 -103.47 -135.67 -14.23
N TYR A 466 -103.32 -134.93 -15.34
CA TYR A 466 -104.13 -135.08 -16.55
C TYR A 466 -103.99 -136.47 -17.14
N LYS A 467 -102.75 -136.98 -17.25
CA LYS A 467 -102.50 -138.34 -17.71
C LYS A 467 -103.13 -139.38 -16.78
N LEU A 468 -102.97 -139.25 -15.46
CA LEU A 468 -103.58 -140.16 -14.49
C LEU A 468 -105.12 -140.15 -14.59
N ALA A 469 -105.74 -138.98 -14.78
CA ALA A 469 -107.18 -138.86 -14.94
C ALA A 469 -107.67 -139.52 -16.24
N VAL A 470 -106.92 -139.37 -17.34
CA VAL A 470 -107.16 -140.11 -18.59
C VAL A 470 -107.08 -141.62 -18.32
N ASP A 471 -105.99 -142.08 -17.71
CA ASP A 471 -105.75 -143.50 -17.42
C ASP A 471 -106.88 -144.09 -16.57
N LEU A 472 -107.31 -143.39 -15.51
CA LEU A 472 -108.45 -143.79 -14.65
C LEU A 472 -109.76 -143.90 -15.45
N LEU A 473 -110.08 -142.92 -16.28
CA LEU A 473 -111.28 -142.94 -17.15
C LEU A 473 -111.25 -144.12 -18.13
N THR A 474 -110.10 -144.44 -18.72
CA THR A 474 -109.96 -145.63 -19.58
C THR A 474 -110.18 -146.94 -18.82
N VAL A 475 -109.81 -147.01 -17.53
CA VAL A 475 -110.04 -148.20 -16.71
C VAL A 475 -111.52 -148.32 -16.32
N THR A 476 -112.15 -147.22 -15.88
CA THR A 476 -113.52 -147.24 -15.34
C THR A 476 -114.60 -147.28 -16.41
N SER A 477 -114.30 -146.77 -17.61
CA SER A 477 -115.20 -146.76 -18.77
C SER A 477 -114.43 -147.07 -20.05
N PRO A 478 -114.11 -148.36 -20.32
CA PRO A 478 -113.27 -148.76 -21.45
C PRO A 478 -113.85 -148.44 -22.84
N ASN A 479 -115.14 -148.08 -22.92
CA ASN A 479 -115.82 -147.69 -24.16
C ASN A 479 -116.11 -146.17 -24.26
N MET A 480 -115.63 -145.33 -23.33
CA MET A 480 -115.77 -143.88 -23.44
C MET A 480 -114.67 -143.26 -24.31
N ILE A 481 -115.09 -142.47 -25.30
CA ILE A 481 -114.18 -141.60 -26.06
C ILE A 481 -113.88 -140.37 -25.18
N ILE A 482 -112.64 -140.26 -24.71
CA ILE A 482 -112.19 -139.12 -23.89
C ILE A 482 -111.91 -137.92 -24.81
N ASP A 483 -112.62 -136.79 -24.58
CA ASP A 483 -112.38 -135.53 -25.31
C ASP A 483 -111.03 -134.90 -24.87
N PRO A 484 -110.09 -134.63 -25.79
CA PRO A 484 -108.81 -133.98 -25.48
C PRO A 484 -108.94 -132.55 -24.91
N ARG A 485 -110.13 -131.96 -24.88
CA ARG A 485 -110.41 -130.64 -24.26
C ARG A 485 -111.10 -130.72 -22.91
N ALA A 486 -111.39 -131.91 -22.39
CA ALA A 486 -112.00 -132.06 -21.08
C ALA A 486 -111.07 -131.48 -19.99
N ARG A 487 -111.61 -130.71 -19.04
CA ARG A 487 -110.77 -130.16 -17.97
C ARG A 487 -110.47 -131.26 -16.96
N LEU A 488 -109.24 -131.25 -16.40
CA LEU A 488 -108.80 -132.23 -15.40
C LEU A 488 -109.83 -132.47 -14.26
N PRO A 489 -110.45 -131.44 -13.65
CA PRO A 489 -111.46 -131.66 -12.61
C PRO A 489 -112.68 -132.43 -13.12
N ASP A 490 -113.17 -132.10 -14.32
CA ASP A 490 -114.33 -132.74 -14.95
C ASP A 490 -114.02 -134.19 -15.32
N MET A 491 -112.78 -134.46 -15.77
CA MET A 491 -112.29 -135.81 -16.05
C MET A 491 -112.21 -136.67 -14.79
N LEU A 492 -111.61 -136.14 -13.71
CA LEU A 492 -111.55 -136.84 -12.43
C LEU A 492 -112.95 -137.10 -11.86
N GLN A 493 -113.88 -136.15 -12.01
CA GLN A 493 -115.25 -136.31 -11.53
C GLN A 493 -116.01 -137.41 -12.30
N SER A 494 -115.82 -137.50 -13.62
CA SER A 494 -116.36 -138.61 -14.44
C SER A 494 -115.70 -139.95 -14.09
N ALA A 495 -114.37 -140.00 -13.94
CA ALA A 495 -113.65 -141.21 -13.52
C ALA A 495 -114.16 -141.74 -12.17
N VAL A 496 -114.35 -140.84 -11.19
CA VAL A 496 -114.90 -141.20 -9.87
C VAL A 496 -116.33 -141.70 -10.00
N ARG A 497 -117.18 -141.03 -10.78
CA ARG A 497 -118.56 -141.46 -11.01
C ARG A 497 -118.61 -142.89 -11.58
N ASP A 498 -117.80 -143.16 -12.58
CA ASP A 498 -117.78 -144.45 -13.28
C ASP A 498 -117.12 -145.55 -12.43
N ALA A 499 -116.06 -145.23 -11.67
CA ALA A 499 -115.51 -146.15 -10.66
C ALA A 499 -116.55 -146.53 -9.60
N THR A 500 -117.36 -145.56 -9.17
CA THR A 500 -118.42 -145.79 -8.18
C THR A 500 -119.52 -146.69 -8.76
N LEU A 501 -119.87 -146.52 -10.04
CA LEU A 501 -120.80 -147.38 -10.75
C LEU A 501 -120.25 -148.80 -10.97
N MET A 502 -118.96 -148.95 -11.33
CA MET A 502 -118.31 -150.28 -11.44
C MET A 502 -118.32 -151.02 -10.10
N ARG A 503 -118.04 -150.33 -8.99
CA ARG A 503 -118.12 -150.92 -7.65
C ARG A 503 -119.54 -151.36 -7.29
N PHE A 504 -120.54 -150.55 -7.64
CA PHE A 504 -121.95 -150.88 -7.43
C PHE A 504 -122.38 -152.12 -8.24
N HIS A 505 -121.83 -152.32 -9.44
CA HIS A 505 -122.08 -153.53 -10.25
C HIS A 505 -121.34 -154.77 -9.74
N ALA A 506 -120.13 -154.62 -9.19
CA ALA A 506 -119.38 -155.72 -8.57
C ALA A 506 -120.01 -156.22 -7.26
N GLU A 507 -120.70 -155.35 -6.51
CA GLU A 507 -121.37 -155.71 -5.25
C GLU A 507 -122.74 -156.40 -5.45
N THR A 508 -123.29 -156.48 -6.68
CA THR A 508 -124.59 -157.13 -6.99
C THR A 508 -124.51 -158.54 -7.60
N GLU A 509 -123.32 -159.05 -7.94
CA GLU A 509 -123.11 -160.41 -8.48
C GLU A 509 -121.98 -161.13 -7.72
N SER A 510 -122.18 -161.50 -6.45
CA SER A 510 -121.51 -162.65 -5.78
C SER A 510 -121.79 -162.75 -4.27
N ASP A 511 -122.99 -163.20 -3.91
CA ASP A 511 -123.18 -164.00 -2.70
C ASP A 511 -122.77 -165.45 -3.03
N TYR A 512 -121.51 -165.82 -2.77
CA TYR A 512 -121.06 -167.11 -2.23
C TYR A 512 -119.52 -167.16 -2.26
N GLN A 513 -118.95 -167.35 -1.05
CA GLN A 513 -117.57 -167.73 -0.70
C GLN A 513 -116.53 -166.63 -0.36
N ASN A 514 -116.30 -166.56 0.97
CA ASN A 514 -115.02 -166.68 1.66
C ASN A 514 -113.89 -165.62 1.49
N SER A 515 -113.55 -165.06 2.66
CA SER A 515 -112.24 -165.24 3.32
C SER A 515 -111.07 -164.25 3.07
N VAL A 516 -110.83 -163.44 4.12
CA VAL A 516 -109.55 -163.19 4.83
C VAL A 516 -108.37 -162.50 4.10
N PHE A 517 -107.95 -161.33 4.64
CA PHE A 517 -106.58 -160.92 5.11
C PHE A 517 -106.41 -159.38 5.04
N ALA A 518 -106.27 -158.72 6.19
CA ALA A 518 -105.05 -158.07 6.76
C ALA A 518 -104.78 -156.65 6.24
N VAL A 519 -104.77 -155.60 7.08
CA VAL A 519 -103.78 -155.20 8.11
C VAL A 519 -102.43 -154.79 7.51
N ASP A 520 -102.14 -153.48 7.53
CA ASP A 520 -100.89 -152.82 7.99
C ASP A 520 -101.00 -151.30 7.69
N VAL A 521 -100.92 -150.35 8.64
CA VAL A 521 -99.81 -149.92 9.54
C VAL A 521 -98.74 -149.07 8.81
N ILE A 522 -98.86 -147.72 8.97
CA ILE A 522 -97.82 -146.70 9.37
C ILE A 522 -96.56 -146.56 8.42
N PRO A 523 -95.67 -145.50 8.41
CA PRO A 523 -95.55 -144.22 9.15
C PRO A 523 -95.23 -142.92 8.34
N THR A 524 -95.27 -141.83 9.11
CA THR A 524 -94.51 -140.55 9.12
C THR A 524 -93.10 -140.49 8.48
N TYR A 525 -92.72 -139.29 8.00
CA TYR A 525 -91.48 -138.48 8.18
C TYR A 525 -91.50 -137.42 7.05
N GLY A 526 -91.36 -136.11 7.22
CA GLY A 526 -90.32 -135.39 7.95
C GLY A 526 -89.40 -134.70 6.93
N PHE A 527 -89.65 -133.43 6.60
CA PHE A 527 -88.71 -132.32 6.30
C PHE A 527 -89.47 -131.05 5.93
#